data_AF-A0A2V7GG46-F1
#
_entry.id   AF-A0A2V7GG46-F1
#
_cell.length_a   1.000
_cell.length_b   1.000
_cell.length_c   1.000
_cell.angle_alpha   90.00
_cell.angle_beta   90.00
_cell.angle_gamma   90.00
#
_symmetry.space_group_name_H-M   'P 1'
#
loop_
_entity.id
_entity.type
_entity.pdbx_description
1 polymer ?
#
loop_
_entity_poly.entity_id
_entity_poly.type
_entity_poly.pdbx_seq_one_letter_code
_entity_poly.pdbx_strand_id
1 'polypeptide(L)'
;SPDTAFDEPVRQMMLASRFAPATVNGRPVRAPVRLQLDLRVGEARKSATDLVRDARALLARRPDSALVLVRLARDSANHPTRGDVIFSLLVEAVARHERGQDTLSRQAGRDALQRLDAARAGGVDFAPVVLGLADSVAHALRLTPRAPRARSLTPL
;
A
#
# COMPACT_ATOMS: atom_id res chain seq x y z
N SER A 1 7.79 -22.88 -11.60
CA SER A 1 8.84 -22.06 -10.98
C SER A 1 8.59 -21.96 -9.49
N PRO A 2 9.63 -21.86 -8.64
CA PRO A 2 9.45 -21.47 -7.24
C PRO A 2 8.76 -20.10 -7.17
N ASP A 3 7.90 -19.90 -6.18
CA ASP A 3 7.24 -18.62 -5.94
C ASP A 3 8.24 -17.65 -5.28
N THR A 4 8.61 -16.60 -6.01
CA THR A 4 9.59 -15.60 -5.59
C THR A 4 9.18 -14.86 -4.32
N ALA A 5 7.90 -14.91 -3.91
CA ALA A 5 7.44 -14.34 -2.65
C ALA A 5 8.12 -14.96 -1.41
N PHE A 6 8.69 -16.16 -1.52
CA PHE A 6 9.35 -16.86 -0.41
C PHE A 6 10.87 -16.66 -0.37
N ASP A 7 11.47 -16.01 -1.37
CA ASP A 7 12.93 -15.87 -1.46
C ASP A 7 13.51 -15.08 -0.28
N GLU A 8 12.92 -13.92 0.04
CA GLU A 8 13.40 -13.07 1.12
C GLU A 8 13.14 -13.68 2.52
N PRO A 9 11.95 -14.22 2.84
CA PRO A 9 11.73 -14.95 4.10
C PRO A 9 12.69 -16.11 4.32
N VAL A 10 12.94 -16.94 3.29
CA VAL A 10 13.88 -18.07 3.37
C VAL A 10 15.31 -17.57 3.57
N ARG A 11 15.72 -16.50 2.89
CA ARG A 11 17.03 -15.86 3.06
C ARG A 11 17.24 -15.38 4.49
N GLN A 12 16.28 -14.67 5.07
CA GLN A 12 16.35 -14.17 6.45
C GLN A 12 16.46 -15.31 7.46
N MET A 13 15.67 -16.38 7.28
CA MET A 13 15.77 -17.59 8.11
C MET A 13 17.17 -18.22 8.02
N MET A 14 17.74 -18.33 6.82
CA MET A 14 19.10 -18.88 6.64
C MET A 14 20.17 -18.03 7.32
N LEU A 15 20.05 -16.70 7.25
CA LEU A 15 20.97 -15.77 7.93
C LEU A 15 20.85 -15.86 9.46
N ALA A 16 19.66 -16.10 10.00
CA ALA A 16 19.42 -16.26 11.44
C ALA A 16 19.80 -17.65 11.97
N SER A 17 19.92 -18.65 11.10
CA SER A 17 20.22 -20.03 11.48
C SER A 17 21.68 -20.18 11.91
N ARG A 18 21.90 -20.87 13.03
CA ARG A 18 23.24 -21.24 13.50
C ARG A 18 23.48 -22.73 13.23
N PHE A 19 24.56 -23.03 12.52
CA PHE A 19 24.99 -24.41 12.27
C PHE A 19 26.21 -24.75 13.11
N ALA A 20 26.20 -25.93 13.73
CA ALA A 20 27.39 -26.48 14.38
C ALA A 20 28.26 -27.21 13.35
N PRO A 21 29.61 -27.11 13.44
CA PRO A 21 30.49 -27.89 12.58
C PRO A 21 30.29 -29.39 12.80
N ALA A 22 30.09 -30.14 11.72
CA ALA A 22 30.16 -31.59 11.80
C ALA A 22 31.61 -32.01 12.07
N THR A 23 31.82 -32.96 12.99
CA THR A 23 33.16 -33.50 13.27
C THR A 23 33.16 -35.02 13.23
N VAL A 24 34.28 -35.59 12.77
CA VAL A 24 34.58 -37.02 12.85
C VAL A 24 35.96 -37.14 13.51
N ASN A 25 36.05 -37.88 14.62
CA ASN A 25 37.27 -37.98 15.43
C ASN A 25 37.89 -36.62 15.81
N GLY A 26 37.04 -35.63 16.15
CA GLY A 26 37.48 -34.27 16.53
C GLY A 26 37.95 -33.38 15.37
N ARG A 27 37.90 -33.86 14.11
CA ARG A 27 38.26 -33.07 12.93
C ARG A 27 37.00 -32.56 12.21
N PRO A 28 36.95 -31.28 11.80
CA PRO A 28 35.81 -30.74 11.08
C PRO A 28 35.68 -31.38 9.69
N VAL A 29 34.45 -31.70 9.30
CA VAL A 29 34.12 -32.29 7.99
C VAL A 29 32.99 -31.53 7.31
N ARG A 30 32.94 -31.61 5.98
CA ARG A 30 31.80 -31.10 5.21
C ARG A 30 30.67 -32.13 5.27
N ALA A 31 29.51 -31.72 5.76
CA ALA A 31 28.31 -32.55 5.79
C ALA A 31 27.15 -31.82 5.09
N PRO A 32 26.39 -32.49 4.21
CA PRO A 32 25.17 -31.91 3.65
C PRO A 32 24.11 -31.81 4.74
N VAL A 33 23.48 -30.63 4.87
CA VAL A 33 22.35 -30.42 5.79
C VAL A 33 21.06 -30.46 4.98
N ARG A 34 20.12 -31.33 5.39
CA ARG A 34 18.77 -31.37 4.82
C ARG A 34 17.80 -30.72 5.81
N LEU A 35 17.34 -29.51 5.49
CA LEU A 35 16.32 -28.79 6.25
C LEU A 35 14.96 -29.04 5.61
N GLN A 36 14.00 -29.53 6.40
CA GLN A 36 12.59 -29.56 6.01
C GLN A 36 11.94 -28.27 6.50
N LEU A 37 11.43 -27.46 5.56
CA LEU A 37 10.73 -26.23 5.86
C LEU A 37 9.23 -26.46 5.68
N ASP A 38 8.45 -26.36 6.75
CA ASP A 38 6.99 -26.33 6.68
C ASP A 38 6.54 -24.90 6.38
N LEU A 39 6.52 -24.55 5.10
CA LEU A 39 6.05 -23.25 4.61
C LEU A 39 4.52 -23.24 4.62
N ARG A 40 3.93 -22.82 5.73
CA ARG A 40 2.48 -22.63 5.83
C ARG A 40 2.08 -21.31 5.20
N VAL A 41 1.36 -21.37 4.09
CA VAL A 41 0.55 -20.24 3.63
C VAL A 41 -0.64 -20.15 4.58
N GLY A 42 -0.53 -19.37 5.65
CA GLY A 42 -1.73 -18.88 6.34
C GLY A 42 -2.59 -18.09 5.36
N GLU A 43 -3.88 -17.81 5.67
CA GLU A 43 -4.69 -16.90 4.86
C GLU A 43 -3.83 -15.69 4.48
N ALA A 44 -3.54 -15.55 3.18
CA ALA A 44 -2.66 -14.48 2.71
C ALA A 44 -3.27 -13.18 3.22
N ARG A 45 -2.57 -12.51 4.16
CA ARG A 45 -3.05 -11.23 4.67
C ARG A 45 -3.25 -10.34 3.45
N LYS A 46 -4.47 -9.82 3.30
CA LYS A 46 -4.79 -8.95 2.17
C LYS A 46 -3.76 -7.83 2.12
N SER A 47 -3.22 -7.58 0.93
CA SER A 47 -2.33 -6.44 0.73
C SER A 47 -3.08 -5.14 1.03
N ALA A 48 -2.35 -4.06 1.31
CA ALA A 48 -2.96 -2.73 1.41
C ALA A 48 -3.80 -2.41 0.16
N THR A 49 -3.31 -2.75 -1.03
CA THR A 49 -4.01 -2.57 -2.30
C THR A 49 -5.35 -3.33 -2.34
N ASP A 50 -5.36 -4.61 -1.92
CA ASP A 50 -6.59 -5.42 -1.89
C ASP A 50 -7.62 -4.85 -0.92
N LEU A 51 -7.17 -4.39 0.26
CA LEU A 51 -8.04 -3.76 1.25
C LEU A 51 -8.68 -2.47 0.71
N VAL A 52 -7.93 -1.63 -0.01
CA VAL A 52 -8.50 -0.42 -0.63
C VAL A 52 -9.44 -0.77 -1.78
N ARG A 53 -9.12 -1.80 -2.58
CA ARG A 53 -10.00 -2.27 -3.65
C ARG A 53 -11.35 -2.77 -3.11
N ASP A 54 -11.30 -3.55 -2.04
CA ASP A 54 -12.50 -4.04 -1.35
C ASP A 54 -13.27 -2.89 -0.70
N ALA A 55 -12.58 -1.92 -0.08
CA ALA A 55 -13.21 -0.72 0.47
C ALA A 55 -13.98 0.05 -0.60
N ARG A 56 -13.38 0.22 -1.78
CA ARG A 56 -14.02 0.90 -2.91
C ARG A 56 -15.29 0.17 -3.37
N ALA A 57 -15.27 -1.16 -3.43
CA ALA A 57 -16.44 -1.95 -3.80
C ALA A 57 -17.61 -1.79 -2.82
N LEU A 58 -17.33 -1.41 -1.57
CA LEU A 58 -18.32 -1.21 -0.52
C LEU A 58 -18.92 0.21 -0.47
N LEU A 59 -18.38 1.19 -1.20
CA LEU A 59 -18.78 2.60 -1.09
C LEU A 59 -20.29 2.82 -1.24
N ALA A 60 -20.91 2.22 -2.25
CA ALA A 60 -22.33 2.41 -2.56
C ALA A 60 -23.29 1.72 -1.58
N ARG A 61 -22.82 0.74 -0.79
CA ARG A 61 -23.70 -0.12 0.03
C ARG A 61 -23.42 -0.02 1.52
N ARG A 62 -22.15 0.13 1.89
CA ARG A 62 -21.63 0.01 3.27
C ARG A 62 -20.46 0.98 3.47
N PRO A 63 -20.70 2.30 3.46
CA PRO A 63 -19.65 3.30 3.62
C PRO A 63 -18.88 3.15 4.94
N ASP A 64 -19.52 2.69 6.02
CA ASP A 64 -18.85 2.40 7.30
C ASP A 64 -17.82 1.28 7.20
N SER A 65 -18.16 0.19 6.51
CA SER A 65 -17.24 -0.92 6.27
C SER A 65 -16.09 -0.49 5.37
N ALA A 66 -16.35 0.36 4.38
CA ALA A 66 -15.30 0.97 3.56
C ALA A 66 -14.32 1.78 4.42
N LEU A 67 -14.82 2.59 5.36
CA LEU A 67 -13.99 3.38 6.29
C LEU A 67 -13.12 2.52 7.21
N VAL A 68 -13.59 1.33 7.59
CA VAL A 68 -12.79 0.37 8.35
C VAL A 68 -11.66 -0.19 7.49
N LEU A 69 -11.96 -0.61 6.27
CA LEU A 69 -10.97 -1.21 5.37
C LEU A 69 -9.87 -0.22 4.94
N VAL A 70 -10.20 1.05 4.65
CA VAL A 70 -9.17 2.07 4.35
C VAL A 70 -8.32 2.44 5.56
N ARG A 71 -8.81 2.24 6.78
CA ARG A 71 -8.01 2.39 8.00
C ARG A 71 -7.02 1.24 8.13
N LEU A 72 -7.49 0.01 7.93
CA LEU A 72 -6.64 -1.17 7.96
C LEU A 72 -5.57 -1.11 6.85
N ALA A 73 -5.94 -0.69 5.64
CA ALA A 73 -5.00 -0.56 4.53
C ALA A 73 -3.86 0.43 4.81
N ARG A 74 -4.12 1.49 5.60
CA ARG A 74 -3.11 2.49 5.99
C ARG A 74 -2.31 2.10 7.22
N ASP A 75 -2.66 1.01 7.90
CA ASP A 75 -1.88 0.48 9.01
C ASP A 75 -0.48 0.08 8.53
N SER A 76 0.56 0.46 9.28
CA SER A 76 1.95 0.20 8.90
C SER A 76 2.27 -1.29 8.83
N ALA A 77 1.51 -2.15 9.53
CA ALA A 77 1.62 -3.59 9.45
C ALA A 77 1.24 -4.15 8.05
N ASN A 78 0.55 -3.36 7.22
CA ASN A 78 0.21 -3.71 5.84
C ASN A 78 1.15 -3.08 4.81
N HIS A 79 2.21 -2.39 5.26
CA HIS A 79 3.26 -1.79 4.42
C HIS A 79 2.71 -1.05 3.18
N PRO A 80 1.79 -0.07 3.35
CA PRO A 80 1.14 0.58 2.22
C PRO A 80 2.15 1.32 1.35
N THR A 81 2.03 1.16 0.04
CA THR A 81 2.76 1.98 -0.92
C THR A 81 2.21 3.41 -0.92
N ARG A 82 2.96 4.34 -1.53
CA ARG A 82 2.47 5.72 -1.73
C ARG A 82 1.15 5.74 -2.51
N GLY A 83 0.98 4.82 -3.47
CA GLY A 83 -0.25 4.65 -4.25
C GLY A 83 -1.42 4.19 -3.38
N ASP A 84 -1.20 3.24 -2.47
CA ASP A 84 -2.25 2.74 -1.57
C ASP A 84 -2.72 3.84 -0.60
N VAL A 85 -1.81 4.70 -0.14
CA VAL A 85 -2.17 5.85 0.70
C VAL A 85 -3.02 6.85 -0.06
N ILE A 86 -2.67 7.18 -1.31
CA ILE A 86 -3.47 8.10 -2.15
C ILE A 86 -4.84 7.48 -2.43
N PHE A 87 -4.86 6.20 -2.84
CA PHE A 87 -6.09 5.52 -3.20
C PHE A 87 -7.03 5.37 -2.00
N SER A 88 -6.51 5.03 -0.81
CA SER A 88 -7.29 4.95 0.42
C SER A 88 -7.87 6.31 0.85
N LEU A 89 -7.15 7.42 0.66
CA LEU A 89 -7.67 8.76 0.95
C LEU A 89 -8.80 9.16 0.00
N LEU A 90 -8.71 8.81 -1.29
CA LEU A 90 -9.80 9.02 -2.25
C LEU A 90 -11.05 8.23 -1.87
N VAL A 91 -10.88 6.95 -1.50
CA VAL A 91 -12.00 6.11 -1.03
C VAL A 91 -12.57 6.63 0.29
N GLU A 92 -11.73 7.11 1.22
CA GLU A 92 -12.18 7.76 2.46
C GLU A 92 -13.01 9.01 2.13
N ALA A 93 -12.56 9.86 1.21
CA ALA A 93 -13.29 11.07 0.84
C ALA A 93 -14.71 10.76 0.36
N VAL A 94 -14.87 9.76 -0.53
CA VAL A 94 -16.18 9.32 -1.00
C VAL A 94 -17.00 8.73 0.15
N ALA A 95 -16.44 7.80 0.92
CA ALA A 95 -17.18 7.16 2.02
C ALA A 95 -17.68 8.17 3.07
N ARG A 96 -16.90 9.22 3.36
CA ARG A 96 -17.29 10.31 4.26
C ARG A 96 -18.41 11.17 3.65
N HIS A 97 -18.36 11.43 2.35
CA HIS A 97 -19.39 12.21 1.66
C HIS A 97 -20.75 11.49 1.68
N GLU A 98 -20.76 10.19 1.40
CA GLU A 98 -21.96 9.34 1.49
C GLU A 98 -22.59 9.34 2.90
N ARG A 99 -21.79 9.66 3.92
CA ARG A 99 -22.26 9.80 5.31
C ARG A 99 -22.69 11.21 5.70
N GLY A 100 -22.70 12.16 4.77
CA GLY A 100 -22.94 13.58 5.05
C GLY A 100 -21.83 14.25 5.87
N GLN A 101 -20.65 13.63 5.96
CA GLN A 101 -19.50 14.15 6.72
C GLN A 101 -18.63 15.05 5.82
N ASP A 102 -19.24 16.06 5.22
CA ASP A 102 -18.66 16.83 4.11
C ASP A 102 -17.36 17.57 4.46
N THR A 103 -17.20 17.99 5.70
CA THR A 103 -15.94 18.63 6.15
C THR A 103 -14.79 17.62 6.14
N LEU A 104 -15.01 16.42 6.69
CA LEU A 104 -14.01 15.36 6.71
C LEU A 104 -13.75 14.81 5.31
N SER A 105 -14.82 14.68 4.50
CA SER A 105 -14.72 14.29 3.10
C SER A 105 -13.84 15.25 2.31
N ARG A 106 -14.11 16.56 2.40
CA ARG A 106 -13.31 17.59 1.71
C ARG A 106 -11.86 17.63 2.19
N GLN A 107 -11.61 17.31 3.46
CA GLN A 107 -10.24 17.24 3.97
C GLN A 107 -9.49 16.03 3.38
N ALA A 108 -10.07 14.83 3.46
CA ALA A 108 -9.49 13.63 2.86
C ALA A 108 -9.28 13.79 1.35
N GLY A 109 -10.23 14.39 0.64
CA GLY A 109 -10.14 14.66 -0.79
C GLY A 109 -8.99 15.63 -1.13
N ARG A 110 -8.84 16.73 -0.37
CA ARG A 110 -7.72 17.67 -0.57
C ARG A 110 -6.37 17.02 -0.33
N ASP A 111 -6.25 16.22 0.74
CA ASP A 111 -5.01 15.53 1.08
C ASP A 111 -4.64 14.50 0.01
N ALA A 112 -5.63 13.79 -0.53
CA ALA A 112 -5.44 12.83 -1.62
C ALA A 112 -4.92 13.53 -2.89
N LEU A 113 -5.60 14.60 -3.32
CA LEU A 113 -5.26 15.33 -4.54
C LEU A 113 -3.87 15.98 -4.44
N GLN A 114 -3.55 16.60 -3.30
CA GLN A 114 -2.22 17.17 -3.07
C GLN A 114 -1.11 16.12 -3.17
N ARG A 115 -1.33 14.92 -2.63
CA ARG A 115 -0.35 13.82 -2.69
C ARG A 115 -0.25 13.23 -4.10
N LEU A 116 -1.36 13.13 -4.81
CA LEU A 116 -1.40 12.70 -6.20
C LEU A 116 -0.59 13.65 -7.08
N ASP A 117 -0.84 14.96 -6.97
CA ASP A 117 -0.12 15.99 -7.73
C ASP A 117 1.39 15.94 -7.45
N ALA A 118 1.77 15.84 -6.17
CA ALA A 118 3.17 15.71 -5.78
C ALA A 118 3.84 14.44 -6.34
N ALA A 119 3.12 13.32 -6.35
CA ALA A 119 3.63 12.07 -6.90
C ALA A 119 3.78 12.13 -8.42
N ARG A 120 2.81 12.73 -9.13
CA ARG A 120 2.88 12.94 -10.58
C ARG A 120 3.99 13.90 -10.98
N ALA A 121 4.20 14.98 -10.22
CA ALA A 121 5.33 15.88 -10.42
C ALA A 121 6.69 15.18 -10.22
N GLY A 122 6.71 14.10 -9.43
CA GLY A 122 7.87 13.22 -9.26
C GLY A 122 7.98 12.09 -10.28
N GLY A 123 7.16 12.08 -11.33
CA GLY A 123 7.21 11.06 -12.39
C GLY A 123 6.53 9.73 -12.05
N VAL A 124 5.68 9.68 -11.03
CA VAL A 124 4.91 8.47 -10.70
C VAL A 124 3.67 8.40 -11.58
N ASP A 125 3.56 7.33 -12.36
CA ASP A 125 2.37 7.00 -13.12
C ASP A 125 1.36 6.22 -12.27
N PHE A 126 0.08 6.54 -12.46
CA PHE A 126 -1.03 5.94 -11.72
C PHE A 126 -1.96 5.22 -12.68
N ALA A 127 -2.55 4.11 -12.22
CA ALA A 127 -3.57 3.40 -12.98
C ALA A 127 -4.78 4.31 -13.29
N PRO A 128 -5.41 4.20 -14.48
CA PRO A 128 -6.54 5.04 -14.88
C PRO A 128 -7.69 5.07 -13.87
N VAL A 129 -7.87 3.96 -13.16
CA VAL A 129 -8.91 3.81 -12.14
C VAL A 129 -8.72 4.75 -10.94
N VAL A 130 -7.48 5.06 -10.57
CA VAL A 130 -7.16 6.00 -9.48
C VAL A 130 -7.38 7.43 -9.96
N LEU A 131 -6.97 7.72 -11.20
CA LEU A 131 -7.15 9.03 -11.82
C LEU A 131 -8.63 9.39 -11.97
N GLY A 132 -9.44 8.49 -12.54
CA GLY A 132 -10.88 8.72 -12.68
C GLY A 132 -11.58 8.88 -11.33
N LEU A 133 -11.12 8.19 -10.28
CA LEU A 133 -11.63 8.42 -8.93
C LEU A 133 -11.23 9.80 -8.39
N ALA A 134 -9.99 10.23 -8.61
CA ALA A 134 -9.52 11.56 -8.22
C ALA A 134 -10.33 12.67 -8.91
N ASP A 135 -10.59 12.53 -10.20
CA ASP A 135 -11.42 13.47 -10.96
C ASP A 135 -12.86 13.51 -10.44
N SER A 136 -13.44 12.33 -10.15
CA SER A 136 -14.77 12.23 -9.55
C SER A 136 -14.84 12.90 -8.17
N VAL A 137 -13.82 12.71 -7.32
CA VAL A 137 -13.74 13.33 -6.00
C VAL A 137 -13.57 14.84 -6.13
N ALA A 138 -12.70 15.32 -7.02
CA ALA A 138 -12.50 16.74 -7.28
C ALA A 138 -13.80 17.40 -7.72
N HIS A 139 -14.52 16.76 -8.64
CA HIS A 139 -15.81 17.25 -9.14
C HIS A 139 -16.90 17.25 -8.06
N ALA A 140 -17.14 16.11 -7.39
CA ALA A 140 -18.20 15.97 -6.40
C ALA A 140 -18.00 16.92 -5.20
N LEU A 141 -16.76 17.08 -4.76
CA LEU A 141 -16.43 17.90 -3.60
C LEU A 141 -16.10 19.36 -3.94
N ARG A 142 -16.22 19.74 -5.24
CA ARG A 142 -15.87 21.06 -5.77
C ARG A 142 -14.47 21.52 -5.33
N LEU A 143 -13.52 20.59 -5.35
CA LEU A 143 -12.13 20.85 -5.03
C LEU A 143 -11.42 21.30 -6.31
N THR A 144 -10.99 22.54 -6.35
CA THR A 144 -10.17 23.04 -7.47
C THR A 144 -8.82 22.32 -7.50
N PRO A 145 -8.38 21.78 -8.66
CA PRO A 145 -6.99 21.37 -8.84
C PRO A 145 -6.09 22.57 -8.56
N ARG A 146 -5.15 22.43 -7.64
CA ARG A 146 -4.20 23.51 -7.36
C ARG A 146 -3.16 23.47 -8.47
N ALA A 147 -3.19 24.44 -9.38
CA ALA A 147 -2.20 24.53 -10.45
C ALA A 147 -0.78 24.39 -9.88
N PRO A 148 0.11 23.61 -10.52
CA PRO A 148 1.47 23.45 -10.06
C PRO A 148 2.12 24.83 -10.00
N ARG A 149 2.66 25.20 -8.84
CA ARG A 149 3.47 26.41 -8.71
C ARG A 149 4.65 26.26 -9.68
N ALA A 150 4.64 27.04 -10.76
CA ALA A 150 5.78 27.19 -11.63
C ALA A 150 6.98 27.57 -10.74
N ARG A 151 8.03 26.74 -10.76
CA ARG A 151 9.30 27.13 -10.16
C ARG A 151 9.74 28.38 -10.91
N SER A 152 9.76 29.51 -10.23
CA SER A 152 10.40 30.73 -10.73
C SER A 152 11.88 30.40 -10.98
N LEU A 153 12.23 30.19 -12.24
CA LEU A 153 13.61 30.25 -12.69
C LEU A 153 14.04 31.70 -12.53
N THR A 154 14.80 31.98 -11.49
CA THR A 154 15.53 33.23 -11.35
C THR A 154 16.52 33.32 -12.51
N PRO A 155 16.46 34.34 -13.39
CA PRO A 155 17.52 34.58 -14.34
C PRO A 155 18.77 35.04 -13.58
N LEU A 156 19.92 34.48 -13.95
CA LEU A 156 21.26 34.91 -13.53
C LEU A 156 21.61 36.26 -14.16
#